data_AF-A0A6N4TE69-F1
#
_entry.id   AF-A0A6N4TE69-F1
#
_cell.length_a   1.000
_cell.length_b   1.000
_cell.length_c   1.000
_cell.angle_alpha   90.00
_cell.angle_beta   90.00
_cell.angle_gamma   90.00
#
_symmetry.space_group_name_H-M   'P 1'
#
loop_
_entity.id
_entity.type
_entity.pdbx_description
1 polymer ?
#
loop_
_entity_poly.entity_id
_entity_poly.type
_entity_poly.pdbx_seq_one_letter_code
_entity_poly.pdbx_strand_id
1 'polypeptide(L)'
;MKPNKTREMLKERYLDALKEDKIPWERGWGASRLYNGTSNHTYKGVNKMLLQYLCTERGYTDPRFYTFNQVKNMGLHLDETAKGNGIPVEFWSLYDRENKKTISSEDYEKIKKEEPERAEKIRWMCRNYYVFNASHVKGLEPLQEQKIEPFDDSRLKLFTENLIKNMDVDYSEPVGNERAYYNSAKDRVVLPPSDSFRSEEDYYAVKLHELAHATGHESRLNRPLGNTFGSIDYAKEELRAEIASSFVNSGLGIISSSVMENHKAYIQSWIRIIEDKESELFSAISDAEKIADYMEKTGGINLKMEEKKKPSLKVDIELEEGESLSEMLDDEERLSVDNIKKFQSLIINVKESGESLLTNLKIETEKVKDASDKGKSLSEVVLEEAKEQGTGERFIEKLSEEKEQEILTETMNF
;
A
#
# COMPACT_ATOMS: atom_id res chain seq x y z
N MET A 1 -15.82 -9.42 17.15
CA MET A 1 -16.07 -9.83 15.75
C MET A 1 -15.21 -11.07 15.52
N LYS A 2 -15.74 -12.17 14.97
CA LYS A 2 -14.88 -13.33 14.66
C LYS A 2 -13.78 -12.89 13.68
N PRO A 3 -12.53 -13.35 13.84
CA PRO A 3 -11.46 -12.99 12.93
C PRO A 3 -11.82 -13.49 11.53
N ASN A 4 -11.49 -12.70 10.51
CA ASN A 4 -11.64 -13.13 9.13
C ASN A 4 -10.48 -14.08 8.78
N LYS A 5 -10.55 -14.73 7.62
CA LYS A 5 -9.57 -15.74 7.21
C LYS A 5 -8.14 -15.20 7.10
N THR A 6 -7.98 -13.96 6.69
CA THR A 6 -6.67 -13.26 6.64
C THR A 6 -6.08 -13.15 8.04
N ARG A 7 -6.87 -12.68 9.00
CA ARG A 7 -6.48 -12.53 10.40
C ARG A 7 -6.18 -13.85 11.08
N GLU A 8 -7.00 -14.88 10.85
CA GLU A 8 -6.76 -16.24 11.36
C GLU A 8 -5.41 -16.77 10.87
N MET A 9 -5.17 -16.71 9.55
CA MET A 9 -3.92 -17.18 8.95
C MET A 9 -2.70 -16.41 9.45
N LEU A 10 -2.79 -15.07 9.55
CA LEU A 10 -1.71 -14.24 10.07
C LEU A 10 -1.37 -14.63 11.52
N LYS A 11 -2.39 -14.75 12.37
CA LYS A 11 -2.22 -15.14 13.77
C LYS A 11 -1.52 -16.49 13.90
N GLU A 12 -2.00 -17.51 13.18
CA GLU A 12 -1.42 -18.86 13.22
C GLU A 12 0.06 -18.83 12.83
N ARG A 13 0.39 -18.22 11.69
CA ARG A 13 1.77 -18.11 11.22
C ARG A 13 2.67 -17.33 12.18
N TYR A 14 2.16 -16.28 12.80
CA TYR A 14 2.93 -15.48 13.74
C TYR A 14 3.16 -16.22 15.05
N LEU A 15 2.15 -16.94 15.57
CA LEU A 15 2.31 -17.79 16.74
C LEU A 15 3.30 -18.93 16.47
N ASP A 16 3.22 -19.58 15.32
CA ASP A 16 4.15 -20.65 14.94
C ASP A 16 5.59 -20.12 14.88
N ALA A 17 5.81 -18.97 14.24
CA ALA A 17 7.12 -18.34 14.16
C ALA A 17 7.66 -17.96 15.55
N LEU A 18 6.84 -17.33 16.39
CA LEU A 18 7.24 -16.93 17.75
C LEU A 18 7.55 -18.15 18.63
N LYS A 19 6.83 -19.26 18.48
CA LYS A 19 7.08 -20.53 19.20
C LYS A 19 8.40 -21.19 18.77
N GLU A 20 8.91 -20.86 17.58
CA GLU A 20 10.23 -21.27 17.10
C GLU A 20 11.33 -20.24 17.43
N ASP A 21 11.06 -19.28 18.32
CA ASP A 21 11.95 -18.16 18.66
C ASP A 21 12.35 -17.30 17.44
N LYS A 22 11.45 -17.19 16.45
CA LYS A 22 11.65 -16.38 15.24
C LYS A 22 10.68 -15.21 15.23
N ILE A 23 11.20 -14.01 14.96
CA ILE A 23 10.38 -12.80 14.84
C ILE A 23 9.74 -12.74 13.43
N PRO A 24 8.40 -12.86 13.31
CA PRO A 24 7.76 -13.00 12.01
C PRO A 24 7.74 -11.71 11.19
N TRP A 25 7.95 -10.55 11.83
CA TRP A 25 8.07 -9.25 11.15
C TRP A 25 9.50 -8.90 10.74
N GLU A 26 10.54 -9.62 11.15
CA GLU A 26 11.94 -9.32 10.74
C GLU A 26 12.34 -9.98 9.40
N ARG A 27 11.57 -10.96 8.91
CA ARG A 27 12.02 -11.83 7.81
C ARG A 27 12.09 -11.13 6.46
N GLY A 28 13.30 -10.85 6.00
CA GLY A 28 13.70 -10.84 4.58
C GLY A 28 13.08 -9.72 3.75
N TRP A 29 13.32 -8.48 4.15
CA TRP A 29 12.71 -7.32 3.53
C TRP A 29 13.51 -6.93 2.30
N GLY A 30 13.23 -7.61 1.18
CA GLY A 30 13.47 -7.01 -0.11
C GLY A 30 12.69 -5.70 -0.13
N ALA A 31 13.37 -4.58 -0.41
CA ALA A 31 12.84 -3.21 -0.37
C ALA A 31 11.62 -2.94 -1.29
N SER A 32 11.04 -3.98 -1.89
CA SER A 32 9.90 -3.88 -2.78
C SER A 32 8.59 -3.94 -2.01
N ARG A 33 7.86 -2.84 -2.05
CA ARG A 33 6.51 -2.72 -1.51
C ARG A 33 5.61 -3.69 -2.25
N LEU A 34 4.90 -4.55 -1.54
CA LEU A 34 3.94 -5.46 -2.16
C LEU A 34 2.70 -4.68 -2.60
N TYR A 35 2.24 -4.87 -3.84
CA TYR A 35 1.12 -4.12 -4.40
C TYR A 35 0.23 -4.97 -5.29
N ASN A 36 -1.00 -4.50 -5.50
CA ASN A 36 -1.90 -5.08 -6.49
C ASN A 36 -1.44 -4.68 -7.89
N GLY A 37 -1.09 -5.65 -8.74
CA GLY A 37 -0.50 -5.35 -10.04
C GLY A 37 -1.46 -4.74 -11.07
N THR A 38 -2.78 -4.71 -10.80
CA THR A 38 -3.77 -4.04 -11.66
C THR A 38 -4.09 -2.62 -11.19
N SER A 39 -4.30 -2.41 -9.89
CA SER A 39 -4.63 -1.08 -9.34
C SER A 39 -3.42 -0.26 -8.89
N ASN A 40 -2.24 -0.89 -8.87
CA ASN A 40 -1.00 -0.35 -8.32
C ASN A 40 -1.08 0.02 -6.81
N HIS A 41 -2.17 -0.35 -6.12
CA HIS A 41 -2.35 -0.04 -4.72
C HIS A 41 -1.45 -0.90 -3.83
N THR A 42 -0.69 -0.25 -2.95
CA THR A 42 0.20 -0.92 -1.99
C THR A 42 -0.59 -1.51 -0.82
N TYR A 43 -0.28 -2.75 -0.47
CA TYR A 43 -0.94 -3.39 0.68
C TYR A 43 -0.48 -2.76 1.99
N LYS A 44 -1.41 -2.70 2.94
CA LYS A 44 -1.24 -2.09 4.27
C LYS A 44 -1.65 -3.06 5.38
N GLY A 45 -1.14 -2.83 6.57
CA GLY A 45 -1.56 -3.42 7.82
C GLY A 45 -1.51 -4.93 7.81
N VAL A 46 -2.63 -5.55 8.20
CA VAL A 46 -2.79 -7.01 8.26
C VAL A 46 -2.45 -7.67 6.91
N ASN A 47 -2.86 -7.06 5.79
CA ASN A 47 -2.57 -7.59 4.46
C ASN A 47 -1.08 -7.55 4.14
N LYS A 48 -0.43 -6.41 4.39
CA LYS A 48 1.01 -6.24 4.20
C LYS A 48 1.78 -7.30 4.99
N MET A 49 1.46 -7.43 6.27
CA MET A 49 2.12 -8.36 7.20
C MET A 49 1.99 -9.82 6.78
N LEU A 50 0.78 -10.23 6.35
CA LEU A 50 0.55 -11.60 5.88
C LEU A 50 1.27 -11.88 4.57
N LEU A 51 1.15 -10.97 3.59
CA LEU A 51 1.77 -11.14 2.28
C LEU A 51 3.29 -11.18 2.39
N GLN A 52 3.89 -10.29 3.18
CA GLN A 52 5.34 -10.27 3.41
C GLN A 52 5.82 -11.60 4.02
N TYR A 53 5.17 -12.05 5.10
CA TYR A 53 5.51 -13.31 5.75
C TYR A 53 5.47 -14.48 4.74
N LEU A 54 4.41 -14.56 3.94
CA LEU A 54 4.24 -15.64 2.95
C LEU A 54 5.17 -15.51 1.75
N CYS A 55 5.54 -14.29 1.33
CA CYS A 55 6.59 -14.10 0.32
C CYS A 55 7.90 -14.73 0.78
N THR A 56 8.32 -14.46 2.02
CA THR A 56 9.55 -15.03 2.54
C THR A 56 9.45 -16.53 2.76
N GLU A 57 8.32 -17.02 3.31
CA GLU A 57 8.08 -18.45 3.52
C GLU A 57 8.11 -19.25 2.22
N ARG A 58 7.55 -18.68 1.13
CA ARG A 58 7.40 -19.37 -0.17
C ARG A 58 8.44 -18.98 -1.20
N GLY A 59 9.35 -18.06 -0.88
CA GLY A 59 10.41 -17.59 -1.78
C GLY A 59 9.91 -16.75 -2.96
N TYR A 60 8.81 -15.99 -2.79
CA TYR A 60 8.34 -15.08 -3.82
C TYR A 60 9.22 -13.84 -3.90
N THR A 61 9.66 -13.50 -5.12
CA THR A 61 10.51 -12.34 -5.40
C THR A 61 9.78 -11.22 -6.15
N ASP A 62 8.68 -11.52 -6.85
CA ASP A 62 7.87 -10.51 -7.54
C ASP A 62 6.92 -9.83 -6.53
N PRO A 63 6.91 -8.49 -6.45
CA PRO A 63 6.06 -7.76 -5.50
C PRO A 63 4.58 -7.68 -5.91
N ARG A 64 4.24 -8.08 -7.14
CA ARG A 64 2.89 -7.93 -7.70
C ARG A 64 1.99 -9.07 -7.28
N PHE A 65 0.77 -8.72 -6.88
CA PHE A 65 -0.29 -9.66 -6.57
C PHE A 65 -1.55 -9.36 -7.39
N TYR A 66 -2.26 -10.42 -7.79
CA TYR A 66 -3.47 -10.33 -8.61
C TYR A 66 -4.57 -11.23 -8.08
N THR A 67 -5.82 -10.80 -8.18
CA THR A 67 -6.97 -11.69 -7.97
C THR A 67 -7.17 -12.59 -9.20
N PHE A 68 -7.89 -13.70 -9.03
CA PHE A 68 -8.26 -14.56 -10.15
C PHE A 68 -8.99 -13.79 -11.27
N ASN A 69 -9.92 -12.91 -10.89
CA ASN A 69 -10.68 -12.11 -11.85
C ASN A 69 -9.77 -11.11 -12.58
N GLN A 70 -8.80 -10.50 -11.90
CA GLN A 70 -7.82 -9.62 -12.53
C GLN A 70 -7.00 -10.37 -13.59
N VAL A 71 -6.48 -11.56 -13.25
CA VAL A 71 -5.72 -12.40 -14.19
C VAL A 71 -6.57 -12.77 -15.41
N LYS A 72 -7.82 -13.21 -15.19
CA LYS A 72 -8.76 -13.54 -16.27
C LYS A 72 -9.07 -12.33 -17.15
N ASN A 73 -9.30 -11.17 -16.55
CA ASN A 73 -9.62 -9.93 -17.25
C ASN A 73 -8.44 -9.40 -18.09
N MET A 74 -7.21 -9.79 -17.76
CA MET A 74 -6.01 -9.52 -18.56
C MET A 74 -5.84 -10.51 -19.72
N GLY A 75 -6.74 -11.49 -19.88
CA GLY A 75 -6.59 -12.58 -20.85
C GLY A 75 -5.48 -13.57 -20.49
N LEU A 76 -5.03 -13.58 -19.24
CA LEU A 76 -3.99 -14.47 -18.74
C LEU A 76 -4.60 -15.61 -17.92
N HIS A 77 -3.76 -16.57 -17.54
CA HIS A 77 -4.16 -17.72 -16.74
C HIS A 77 -3.20 -17.93 -15.57
N LEU A 78 -3.76 -18.38 -14.45
CA LEU A 78 -2.96 -18.92 -13.36
C LEU A 78 -2.40 -20.28 -13.78
N ASP A 79 -1.15 -20.56 -13.41
CA ASP A 79 -0.54 -21.87 -13.61
C ASP A 79 -1.09 -22.92 -12.62
N GLU A 80 -0.67 -24.18 -12.81
CA GLU A 80 -1.11 -25.31 -11.98
C GLU A 80 -0.64 -25.19 -10.52
N THR A 81 0.45 -24.48 -10.27
CA THR A 81 1.02 -24.26 -8.93
C THR A 81 0.23 -23.22 -8.13
N ALA A 82 -0.61 -22.40 -8.78
CA ALA A 82 -1.44 -21.42 -8.10
C ALA A 82 -2.46 -22.05 -7.13
N LYS A 83 -2.89 -23.28 -7.40
CA LYS A 83 -3.88 -23.99 -6.57
C LYS A 83 -3.32 -24.23 -5.16
N GLY A 84 -4.00 -23.70 -4.15
CA GLY A 84 -3.55 -23.78 -2.75
C GLY A 84 -2.58 -22.66 -2.34
N ASN A 85 -2.05 -21.89 -3.30
CA ASN A 85 -1.15 -20.76 -3.03
C ASN A 85 -1.87 -19.40 -2.97
N GLY A 86 -3.18 -19.36 -3.20
CA GLY A 86 -3.98 -18.13 -3.00
C GLY A 86 -3.90 -17.63 -1.56
N ILE A 87 -3.56 -16.35 -1.39
CA ILE A 87 -3.43 -15.69 -0.09
C ILE A 87 -4.69 -14.85 0.16
N PRO A 88 -5.39 -15.03 1.30
CA PRO A 88 -6.55 -14.21 1.62
C PRO A 88 -6.10 -12.80 2.07
N VAL A 89 -6.70 -11.76 1.52
CA VAL A 89 -6.54 -10.36 1.94
C VAL A 89 -7.89 -9.78 2.37
N GLU A 90 -7.87 -8.96 3.43
CA GLU A 90 -9.05 -8.28 3.94
C GLU A 90 -9.28 -6.95 3.22
N PHE A 91 -10.50 -6.71 2.78
CA PHE A 91 -10.93 -5.45 2.18
C PHE A 91 -12.09 -4.89 2.99
N TRP A 92 -11.89 -3.68 3.52
CA TRP A 92 -12.89 -2.98 4.31
C TRP A 92 -13.54 -1.90 3.47
N SER A 93 -14.85 -1.95 3.35
CA SER A 93 -15.61 -0.94 2.62
C SER A 93 -16.95 -0.65 3.29
N LEU A 94 -17.50 0.53 3.02
CA LEU A 94 -18.86 0.87 3.41
C LEU A 94 -19.82 0.09 2.52
N TYR A 95 -20.75 -0.63 3.14
CA TYR A 95 -21.72 -1.45 2.41
C TYR A 95 -23.14 -1.03 2.75
N ASP A 96 -23.90 -0.73 1.71
CA ASP A 96 -25.33 -0.49 1.76
C ASP A 96 -26.07 -1.83 1.76
N ARG A 97 -26.71 -2.15 2.88
CA ARG A 97 -27.45 -3.41 3.00
C ARG A 97 -28.77 -3.41 2.23
N GLU A 98 -29.37 -2.24 2.02
CA GLU A 98 -30.63 -2.14 1.27
C GLU A 98 -30.37 -2.27 -0.22
N ASN A 99 -29.40 -1.52 -0.74
CA ASN A 99 -29.07 -1.54 -2.16
C ASN A 99 -28.07 -2.62 -2.55
N LYS A 100 -27.53 -3.36 -1.57
CA LYS A 100 -26.54 -4.43 -1.72
C LYS A 100 -25.27 -4.01 -2.47
N LYS A 101 -24.91 -2.73 -2.40
CA LYS A 101 -23.77 -2.12 -3.10
C LYS A 101 -22.70 -1.65 -2.11
N THR A 102 -21.45 -1.72 -2.54
CA THR A 102 -20.34 -1.04 -1.87
C THR A 102 -20.42 0.45 -2.18
N ILE A 103 -20.10 1.30 -1.22
CA ILE A 103 -20.17 2.76 -1.34
C ILE A 103 -18.80 3.34 -1.00
N SER A 104 -18.38 4.36 -1.76
CA SER A 104 -17.21 5.18 -1.46
C SER A 104 -17.42 6.02 -0.19
N SER A 105 -16.33 6.53 0.41
CA SER A 105 -16.47 7.46 1.55
C SER A 105 -17.15 8.77 1.15
N GLU A 106 -16.95 9.22 -0.09
CA GLU A 106 -17.51 10.46 -0.63
C GLU A 106 -19.02 10.34 -0.84
N ASP A 107 -19.48 9.22 -1.40
CA ASP A 107 -20.90 8.97 -1.58
C ASP A 107 -21.59 8.70 -0.26
N TYR A 108 -20.90 8.10 0.72
CA TYR A 108 -21.42 8.00 2.08
C TYR A 108 -21.68 9.38 2.70
N GLU A 109 -20.77 10.35 2.54
CA GLU A 109 -20.98 11.71 3.05
C GLU A 109 -22.13 12.45 2.34
N LYS A 110 -22.36 12.18 1.05
CA LYS A 110 -23.56 12.66 0.34
C LYS A 110 -24.83 12.04 0.90
N ILE A 111 -24.88 10.70 1.00
CA ILE A 111 -26.03 9.95 1.52
C ILE A 111 -26.34 10.37 2.96
N LYS A 112 -25.32 10.64 3.78
CA LYS A 112 -25.50 11.11 5.15
C LYS A 112 -26.18 12.47 5.25
N LYS A 113 -26.01 13.34 4.25
CA LYS A 113 -26.67 14.66 4.19
C LYS A 113 -28.06 14.58 3.58
N GLU A 114 -28.22 13.80 2.51
CA GLU A 114 -29.46 13.75 1.71
C GLU A 114 -30.47 12.72 2.25
N GLU A 115 -29.98 11.59 2.77
CA GLU A 115 -30.77 10.44 3.22
C GLU A 115 -30.24 9.89 4.57
N PRO A 116 -30.38 10.63 5.68
CA PRO A 116 -29.78 10.26 6.96
C PRO A 116 -30.23 8.87 7.48
N GLU A 117 -31.49 8.48 7.27
CA GLU A 117 -31.98 7.14 7.64
C GLU A 117 -31.30 6.01 6.85
N ARG A 118 -30.92 6.26 5.59
CA ARG A 118 -30.16 5.29 4.77
C ARG A 118 -28.71 5.22 5.25
N ALA A 119 -28.10 6.35 5.56
CA ALA A 119 -26.75 6.40 6.11
C ALA A 119 -26.64 5.64 7.45
N GLU A 120 -27.69 5.65 8.26
CA GLU A 120 -27.80 4.86 9.49
C GLU A 120 -27.85 3.34 9.25
N LYS A 121 -28.06 2.87 8.03
CA LYS A 121 -28.06 1.43 7.67
C LYS A 121 -26.77 0.99 6.98
N ILE A 122 -25.97 1.92 6.50
CA ILE A 122 -24.66 1.65 5.91
C ILE A 122 -23.70 1.23 7.02
N ARG A 123 -22.96 0.13 6.80
CA ARG A 123 -22.03 -0.43 7.77
C ARG A 123 -20.70 -0.77 7.10
N TRP A 124 -19.62 -0.65 7.86
CA TRP A 124 -18.35 -1.24 7.48
C TRP A 124 -18.50 -2.75 7.34
N MET A 125 -18.12 -3.26 6.17
CA MET A 125 -18.10 -4.68 5.87
C MET A 125 -16.68 -5.07 5.49
N CYS A 126 -16.22 -6.17 6.08
CA CYS A 126 -14.98 -6.82 5.69
C CYS A 126 -15.28 -7.95 4.71
N ARG A 127 -14.60 -7.96 3.57
CA ARG A 127 -14.61 -9.06 2.60
C ARG A 127 -13.20 -9.64 2.50
N ASN A 128 -13.12 -10.95 2.29
CA ASN A 128 -11.85 -11.59 1.97
C ASN A 128 -11.78 -11.83 0.46
N TYR A 129 -10.69 -11.40 -0.15
CA TYR A 129 -10.35 -11.72 -1.53
C TYR A 129 -9.12 -12.61 -1.55
N TYR A 130 -9.01 -13.47 -2.55
CA TYR A 130 -7.81 -14.26 -2.76
C TYR A 130 -6.94 -13.61 -3.83
N VAL A 131 -5.68 -13.38 -3.46
CA VAL A 131 -4.66 -12.87 -4.36
C VAL A 131 -3.55 -13.90 -4.57
N PHE A 132 -2.95 -13.85 -5.73
CA PHE A 132 -1.89 -14.75 -6.18
C PHE A 132 -0.68 -13.91 -6.57
N ASN A 133 0.51 -14.37 -6.20
CA ASN A 133 1.74 -13.72 -6.62
C ASN A 133 1.87 -13.79 -8.16
N ALA A 134 2.46 -12.77 -8.76
CA ALA A 134 2.80 -12.72 -10.18
C ALA A 134 3.56 -13.96 -10.69
N SER A 135 4.35 -14.62 -9.84
CA SER A 135 5.06 -15.86 -10.17
C SER A 135 4.12 -16.99 -10.61
N HIS A 136 2.84 -16.92 -10.25
CA HIS A 136 1.82 -17.91 -10.61
C HIS A 136 1.00 -17.51 -11.85
N VAL A 137 1.28 -16.36 -12.48
CA VAL A 137 0.53 -15.83 -13.62
C VAL A 137 1.30 -16.13 -14.91
N LYS A 138 0.76 -17.03 -15.73
CA LYS A 138 1.37 -17.42 -17.01
C LYS A 138 1.17 -16.33 -18.06
N GLY A 139 2.25 -15.93 -18.72
CA GLY A 139 2.23 -14.90 -19.76
C GLY A 139 2.23 -13.47 -19.22
N LEU A 140 2.50 -13.28 -17.93
CA LEU A 140 2.71 -11.96 -17.35
C LEU A 140 4.08 -11.44 -17.75
N GLU A 141 4.14 -10.18 -18.18
CA GLU A 141 5.40 -9.52 -18.49
C GLU A 141 6.30 -9.47 -17.24
N PRO A 142 7.61 -9.80 -17.38
CA PRO A 142 8.57 -9.69 -16.29
C PRO A 142 8.56 -8.29 -15.69
N LEU A 143 8.80 -8.22 -14.38
CA LEU A 143 9.00 -6.93 -13.74
C LEU A 143 10.23 -6.26 -14.36
N GLN A 144 10.07 -5.05 -14.90
CA GLN A 144 11.22 -4.26 -15.31
C GLN A 144 12.09 -3.99 -14.09
N GLU A 145 13.38 -4.31 -14.18
CA GLU A 145 14.34 -4.07 -13.12
C GLU A 145 14.33 -2.57 -12.77
N GLN A 146 13.79 -2.24 -11.60
CA GLN A 146 14.00 -0.92 -11.04
C GLN A 146 15.41 -0.88 -10.49
N LYS A 147 16.21 0.08 -10.96
CA LYS A 147 17.50 0.38 -10.32
C LYS A 147 17.22 0.72 -8.86
N ILE A 148 17.60 -0.18 -7.96
CA ILE A 148 17.65 0.12 -6.54
C ILE A 148 18.82 1.10 -6.41
N GLU A 149 18.49 2.37 -6.14
CA GLU A 149 19.53 3.35 -5.79
C GLU A 149 20.32 2.80 -4.59
N PRO A 150 21.66 2.89 -4.61
CA PRO A 150 22.47 2.42 -3.51
C PRO A 150 22.02 3.08 -2.21
N PHE A 151 22.06 2.30 -1.13
CA PHE A 151 21.84 2.77 0.22
C PHE A 151 22.75 3.97 0.54
N ASP A 152 22.16 5.10 0.92
CA ASP A 152 22.87 6.34 1.24
C ASP A 152 22.74 6.63 2.74
N ASP A 153 23.83 6.42 3.49
CA ASP A 153 23.91 6.69 4.94
C ASP A 153 23.51 8.15 5.27
N SER A 154 23.80 9.09 4.37
CA SER A 154 23.41 10.50 4.48
C SER A 154 21.90 10.67 4.65
N ARG A 155 21.12 9.82 3.97
CA ARG A 155 19.65 9.84 4.00
C ARG A 155 19.11 9.32 5.33
N LEU A 156 19.70 8.27 5.89
CA LEU A 156 19.33 7.74 7.21
C LEU A 156 19.62 8.73 8.32
N LYS A 157 20.81 9.30 8.29
CA LYS A 157 21.22 10.32 9.24
C LYS A 157 20.24 11.50 9.23
N LEU A 158 19.98 12.05 8.04
CA LEU A 158 19.03 13.15 7.87
C LEU A 158 17.62 12.79 8.36
N PHE A 159 17.14 11.58 8.05
CA PHE A 159 15.84 11.09 8.52
C PHE A 159 15.75 11.09 10.04
N THR A 160 16.74 10.50 10.72
CA THR A 160 16.74 10.40 12.19
C THR A 160 16.96 11.74 12.88
N GLU A 161 17.79 12.62 12.30
CA GLU A 161 17.95 14.00 12.78
C GLU A 161 16.66 14.81 12.65
N ASN A 162 15.95 14.69 11.52
CA ASN A 162 14.64 15.30 11.32
C ASN A 162 13.61 14.76 12.31
N LEU A 163 13.61 13.45 12.56
CA LEU A 163 12.75 12.83 13.57
C LEU A 163 12.97 13.45 14.95
N ILE A 164 14.22 13.48 15.41
CA ILE A 164 14.57 14.03 16.73
C ILE A 164 14.14 15.50 16.83
N LYS A 165 14.52 16.30 15.83
CA LYS A 165 14.23 17.73 15.78
C LYS A 165 12.74 18.04 15.70
N ASN A 166 12.02 17.38 14.80
CA ASN A 166 10.61 17.71 14.52
C ASN A 166 9.65 17.09 15.55
N MET A 167 10.05 16.02 16.25
CA MET A 167 9.34 15.52 17.44
C MET A 167 9.61 16.34 18.71
N ASP A 168 10.63 17.20 18.69
CA ASP A 168 11.15 17.92 19.85
C ASP A 168 11.48 16.96 21.01
N VAL A 169 12.03 15.79 20.68
CA VAL A 169 12.42 14.77 21.66
C VAL A 169 13.87 14.99 22.07
N ASP A 170 14.16 14.90 23.36
CA ASP A 170 15.53 14.99 23.85
C ASP A 170 16.31 13.74 23.44
N TYR A 171 17.59 13.90 23.10
CA TYR A 171 18.43 12.83 22.57
C TYR A 171 19.83 12.89 23.18
N SER A 172 20.34 11.75 23.64
CA SER A 172 21.67 11.69 24.22
C SER A 172 22.38 10.35 23.97
N GLU A 173 23.70 10.42 23.77
CA GLU A 173 24.59 9.26 23.65
C GLU A 173 25.70 9.32 24.71
N PRO A 174 25.36 9.10 26.00
CA PRO A 174 26.33 9.21 27.08
C PRO A 174 27.43 8.15 26.97
N VAL A 175 28.69 8.57 27.11
CA VAL A 175 29.85 7.68 27.13
C VAL A 175 29.73 6.67 28.28
N GLY A 176 29.96 5.39 27.99
CA GLY A 176 29.90 4.30 28.97
C GLY A 176 28.49 3.76 29.24
N ASN A 177 27.46 4.25 28.53
CA ASN A 177 26.13 3.65 28.55
C ASN A 177 26.06 2.49 27.56
N GLU A 178 25.61 1.33 28.03
CA GLU A 178 25.50 0.11 27.23
C GLU A 178 24.05 -0.21 26.82
N ARG A 179 23.08 0.65 27.17
CA ARG A 179 21.65 0.36 26.98
C ARG A 179 20.95 1.44 26.15
N ALA A 180 20.21 1.01 25.14
CA ALA A 180 19.24 1.87 24.46
C ALA A 180 17.90 1.86 25.22
N TYR A 181 17.27 3.03 25.35
CA TYR A 181 15.92 3.15 25.91
C TYR A 181 15.32 4.53 25.63
N TYR A 182 13.99 4.58 25.59
CA TYR A 182 13.20 5.81 25.69
C TYR A 182 12.67 6.04 27.11
N ASN A 183 12.91 7.24 27.65
CA ASN A 183 12.40 7.69 28.94
C ASN A 183 11.19 8.60 28.76
N SER A 184 9.99 8.07 28.98
CA SER A 184 8.72 8.79 28.79
C SER A 184 8.52 9.98 29.73
N ALA A 185 9.08 9.93 30.95
CA ALA A 185 8.91 11.01 31.94
C ALA A 185 9.77 12.26 31.62
N LYS A 186 10.87 12.07 30.89
CA LYS A 186 11.78 13.15 30.48
C LYS A 186 11.68 13.48 28.99
N ASP A 187 10.81 12.78 28.27
CA ASP A 187 10.76 12.77 26.81
C ASP A 187 12.17 12.68 26.18
N ARG A 188 12.91 11.62 26.54
CA ARG A 188 14.33 11.47 26.17
C ARG A 188 14.65 10.10 25.61
N VAL A 189 15.24 10.07 24.43
CA VAL A 189 15.89 8.89 23.85
C VAL A 189 17.36 8.84 24.28
N VAL A 190 17.80 7.68 24.77
CA VAL A 190 19.19 7.44 25.17
C VAL A 190 19.71 6.23 24.43
N LEU A 191 20.85 6.38 23.74
CA LEU A 191 21.53 5.28 23.05
C LEU A 191 22.98 5.15 23.55
N PRO A 192 23.61 3.97 23.40
CA PRO A 192 25.06 3.86 23.37
C PRO A 192 25.64 4.66 22.18
N PRO A 193 26.91 5.10 22.24
CA PRO A 193 27.60 5.68 21.09
C PRO A 193 27.60 4.70 19.89
N SER A 194 27.51 5.22 18.67
CA SER A 194 27.46 4.41 17.43
C SER A 194 28.57 3.36 17.33
N ASP A 195 29.78 3.70 17.79
CA ASP A 195 30.95 2.81 17.77
C ASP A 195 30.82 1.58 18.69
N SER A 196 29.76 1.53 19.52
CA SER A 196 29.45 0.38 20.37
C SER A 196 28.62 -0.69 19.64
N PHE A 197 28.11 -0.40 18.45
CA PHE A 197 27.30 -1.30 17.64
C PHE A 197 28.14 -2.09 16.63
N ARG A 198 27.65 -3.25 16.20
CA ARG A 198 28.35 -4.13 15.24
C ARG A 198 28.36 -3.55 13.82
N SER A 199 27.33 -2.78 13.47
CA SER A 199 27.20 -2.09 12.19
C SER A 199 26.35 -0.82 12.32
N GLU A 200 26.38 0.04 11.30
CA GLU A 200 25.53 1.23 11.24
C GLU A 200 24.05 0.85 11.13
N GLU A 201 23.72 -0.20 10.39
CA GLU A 201 22.34 -0.73 10.28
C GLU A 201 21.78 -1.13 11.64
N ASP A 202 22.62 -1.76 12.48
CA ASP A 202 22.24 -2.13 13.85
C ASP A 202 21.99 -0.90 14.73
N TYR A 203 22.87 0.10 14.64
CA TYR A 203 22.70 1.37 15.35
C TYR A 203 21.38 2.07 14.95
N TYR A 204 21.12 2.21 13.64
CA TYR A 204 19.90 2.87 13.16
C TYR A 204 18.63 2.06 13.45
N ALA A 205 18.68 0.72 13.38
CA ALA A 205 17.55 -0.13 13.72
C ALA A 205 17.13 0.09 15.19
N VAL A 206 18.10 0.07 16.12
CA VAL A 206 17.84 0.34 17.54
C VAL A 206 17.38 1.79 17.76
N LYS A 207 18.00 2.76 17.08
CA LYS A 207 17.60 4.17 17.18
C LYS A 207 16.16 4.38 16.74
N LEU A 208 15.76 3.76 15.64
CA LEU A 208 14.39 3.85 15.12
C LEU A 208 13.38 3.15 16.02
N HIS A 209 13.76 2.07 16.71
CA HIS A 209 12.96 1.46 17.76
C HIS A 209 12.68 2.41 18.93
N GLU A 210 13.71 3.03 19.49
CA GLU A 210 13.53 3.98 20.59
C GLU A 210 12.76 5.24 20.16
N LEU A 211 12.95 5.71 18.92
CA LEU A 211 12.15 6.79 18.35
C LEU A 211 10.69 6.37 18.12
N ALA A 212 10.42 5.10 17.79
CA ALA A 212 9.06 4.58 17.70
C ALA A 212 8.35 4.63 19.07
N HIS A 213 9.04 4.28 20.16
CA HIS A 213 8.54 4.52 21.52
C HIS A 213 8.30 5.99 21.80
N ALA A 214 9.23 6.87 21.40
CA ALA A 214 9.07 8.31 21.59
C ALA A 214 7.76 8.81 20.99
N THR A 215 7.32 8.32 19.82
CA THR A 215 6.03 8.74 19.24
C THR A 215 4.82 8.57 20.17
N GLY A 216 4.91 7.73 21.21
CA GLY A 216 3.83 7.51 22.16
C GLY A 216 3.61 8.62 23.19
N HIS A 217 4.48 9.63 23.29
CA HIS A 217 4.32 10.73 24.24
C HIS A 217 3.00 11.51 24.06
N GLU A 218 2.54 12.18 25.12
CA GLU A 218 1.24 12.88 25.15
C GLU A 218 1.12 14.00 24.10
N SER A 219 2.24 14.62 23.73
CA SER A 219 2.29 15.64 22.67
C SER A 219 2.26 15.07 21.24
N ARG A 220 2.31 13.74 21.09
CA ARG A 220 2.44 13.03 19.79
C ARG A 220 1.26 12.10 19.55
N LEU A 221 1.46 10.77 19.58
CA LEU A 221 0.39 9.78 19.38
C LEU A 221 -0.31 9.38 20.69
N ASN A 222 0.15 9.89 21.83
CA ASN A 222 -0.48 9.74 23.15
C ASN A 222 -0.90 8.29 23.47
N ARG A 223 0.07 7.38 23.39
CA ARG A 223 -0.09 5.97 23.75
C ARG A 223 0.26 5.75 25.23
N PRO A 224 -0.29 4.71 25.88
CA PRO A 224 0.03 4.41 27.27
C PRO A 224 1.45 3.84 27.41
N LEU A 225 2.41 4.69 27.77
CA LEU A 225 3.83 4.35 27.91
C LEU A 225 4.30 4.09 29.37
N GLY A 226 3.50 4.48 30.37
CA GLY A 226 3.84 4.42 31.80
C GLY A 226 3.76 3.02 32.44
N ASN A 227 4.06 1.97 31.67
CA ASN A 227 3.88 0.59 32.11
C ASN A 227 5.13 0.07 32.82
N THR A 228 4.94 -0.72 33.87
CA THR A 228 6.05 -1.37 34.57
C THR A 228 6.76 -2.36 33.65
N PHE A 229 8.09 -2.34 33.62
CA PHE A 229 8.90 -3.31 32.88
C PHE A 229 8.44 -4.75 33.18
N GLY A 230 8.26 -5.56 32.13
CA GLY A 230 7.77 -6.94 32.23
C GLY A 230 6.27 -7.10 32.46
N SER A 231 5.50 -6.01 32.53
CA SER A 231 4.04 -6.08 32.54
C SER A 231 3.48 -6.41 31.14
N ILE A 232 2.22 -6.87 31.10
CA ILE A 232 1.51 -7.13 29.85
C ILE A 232 1.40 -5.86 29.01
N ASP A 233 1.07 -4.72 29.62
CA ASP A 233 0.93 -3.46 28.88
C ASP A 233 2.27 -2.96 28.34
N TYR A 234 3.38 -3.22 29.06
CA TYR A 234 4.73 -2.99 28.55
C TYR A 234 5.01 -3.85 27.31
N ALA A 235 4.75 -5.16 27.38
CA ALA A 235 4.96 -6.07 26.24
C ALA A 235 4.09 -5.70 25.02
N LYS A 236 2.91 -5.12 25.21
CA LYS A 236 2.08 -4.59 24.12
C LYS A 236 2.72 -3.38 23.44
N GLU A 237 3.33 -2.48 24.20
CA GLU A 237 4.03 -1.34 23.61
C GLU A 237 5.30 -1.76 22.87
N GLU A 238 6.07 -2.71 23.42
CA GLU A 238 7.20 -3.32 22.71
C GLU A 238 6.74 -3.95 21.39
N LEU A 239 5.63 -4.69 21.37
CA LEU A 239 5.10 -5.28 20.14
C LEU A 239 4.77 -4.21 19.08
N ARG A 240 4.21 -3.06 19.49
CA ARG A 240 3.92 -1.93 18.58
C ARG A 240 5.19 -1.30 18.04
N ALA A 241 6.13 -0.97 18.92
CA ALA A 241 7.37 -0.31 18.57
C ALA A 241 8.21 -1.20 17.65
N GLU A 242 8.28 -2.50 17.93
CA GLU A 242 8.95 -3.49 17.09
C GLU A 242 8.39 -3.58 15.67
N ILE A 243 7.07 -3.73 15.53
CA ILE A 243 6.45 -3.79 14.21
C ILE A 243 6.62 -2.45 13.45
N ALA A 244 6.58 -1.33 14.17
CA ALA A 244 6.71 0.00 13.57
C ALA A 244 8.14 0.30 13.11
N SER A 245 9.13 0.05 13.98
CA SER A 245 10.56 0.25 13.71
C SER A 245 10.99 -0.65 12.57
N SER A 246 10.51 -1.90 12.59
CA SER A 246 10.54 -2.82 11.47
C SER A 246 10.03 -2.08 10.23
N PHE A 247 8.76 -1.67 10.11
CA PHE A 247 8.22 -1.02 8.89
C PHE A 247 9.07 0.12 8.34
N VAL A 248 9.58 0.98 9.22
CA VAL A 248 10.44 2.11 8.86
C VAL A 248 11.79 1.62 8.32
N ASN A 249 12.39 0.61 8.95
CA ASN A 249 13.62 -0.05 8.47
C ASN A 249 13.44 -0.57 7.02
N SER A 250 12.29 -1.18 6.65
CA SER A 250 12.07 -1.61 5.24
C SER A 250 12.17 -0.46 4.27
N GLY A 251 11.43 0.62 4.57
CA GLY A 251 11.26 1.71 3.63
C GLY A 251 12.57 2.48 3.44
N LEU A 252 13.47 2.40 4.43
CA LEU A 252 14.81 2.94 4.38
C LEU A 252 15.87 1.95 3.85
N GLY A 253 15.49 0.69 3.56
CA GLY A 253 16.41 -0.33 3.08
C GLY A 253 17.38 -0.88 4.12
N ILE A 254 17.08 -0.71 5.41
CA ILE A 254 17.90 -1.23 6.52
C ILE A 254 17.65 -2.73 6.66
N ILE A 255 18.71 -3.52 6.52
CA ILE A 255 18.69 -4.97 6.77
C ILE A 255 19.59 -5.23 7.98
N SER A 256 19.00 -5.24 9.17
CA SER A 256 19.71 -5.54 10.42
C SER A 256 19.35 -6.94 10.93
N SER A 257 20.34 -7.60 11.53
CA SER A 257 20.17 -8.89 12.21
C SER A 257 20.24 -8.79 13.74
N SER A 258 20.58 -7.61 14.28
CA SER A 258 20.86 -7.41 15.72
C SER A 258 19.63 -7.20 16.60
N VAL A 259 18.47 -6.94 15.97
CA VAL A 259 17.16 -6.83 16.63
C VAL A 259 16.95 -8.09 17.50
N MET A 260 17.35 -9.28 17.02
CA MET A 260 17.19 -10.59 17.69
C MET A 260 17.72 -10.76 19.13
N GLU A 261 18.72 -10.01 19.62
CA GLU A 261 19.32 -10.29 20.93
C GLU A 261 18.50 -9.75 22.12
N ASN A 262 17.66 -8.72 21.93
CA ASN A 262 16.85 -8.11 22.99
C ASN A 262 15.40 -8.65 23.09
N HIS A 263 14.85 -9.28 22.03
CA HIS A 263 13.44 -9.66 21.98
C HIS A 263 13.08 -10.97 22.68
N LYS A 264 14.06 -11.83 22.98
CA LYS A 264 13.80 -13.12 23.67
C LYS A 264 13.04 -12.93 24.99
N ALA A 265 13.27 -11.82 25.69
CA ALA A 265 12.58 -11.49 26.92
C ALA A 265 11.06 -11.29 26.75
N TYR A 266 10.61 -10.89 25.56
CA TYR A 266 9.21 -10.53 25.29
C TYR A 266 8.44 -11.55 24.48
N ILE A 267 9.10 -12.44 23.73
CA ILE A 267 8.45 -13.46 22.89
C ILE A 267 7.37 -14.22 23.67
N GLN A 268 7.68 -14.70 24.88
CA GLN A 268 6.71 -15.43 25.71
C GLN A 268 5.51 -14.58 26.13
N SER A 269 5.74 -13.29 26.40
CA SER A 269 4.66 -12.34 26.70
C SER A 269 3.80 -12.07 25.47
N TRP A 270 4.40 -11.94 24.27
CA TRP A 270 3.68 -11.76 23.01
C TRP A 270 2.84 -12.97 22.64
N ILE A 271 3.39 -14.18 22.75
CA ILE A 271 2.65 -15.44 22.54
C ILE A 271 1.40 -15.43 23.43
N ARG A 272 1.58 -15.17 24.74
CA ARG A 272 0.46 -15.12 25.68
C ARG A 272 -0.58 -14.06 25.33
N ILE A 273 -0.15 -12.84 24.96
CA ILE A 273 -1.06 -11.75 24.55
C ILE A 273 -1.90 -12.18 23.34
N ILE A 274 -1.26 -12.79 22.34
CA ILE A 274 -1.90 -13.20 21.09
C ILE A 274 -2.85 -14.39 21.32
N GLU A 275 -2.46 -15.35 22.18
CA GLU A 275 -3.29 -16.51 22.54
C GLU A 275 -4.50 -16.13 23.39
N ASP A 276 -4.34 -15.23 24.38
CA ASP A 276 -5.43 -14.76 25.24
C ASP A 276 -6.43 -13.90 24.44
N LYS A 277 -5.94 -13.01 23.58
CA LYS A 277 -6.78 -12.06 22.84
C LYS A 277 -6.14 -11.64 21.52
N GLU A 278 -6.43 -12.40 20.46
CA GLU A 278 -5.91 -12.17 19.10
C GLU A 278 -6.12 -10.75 18.55
N SER A 279 -7.16 -10.02 19.00
CA SER A 279 -7.39 -8.64 18.57
C SER A 279 -6.26 -7.70 18.97
N GLU A 280 -5.47 -8.04 20.00
CA GLU A 280 -4.30 -7.27 20.41
C GLU A 280 -3.22 -7.28 19.32
N LEU A 281 -3.02 -8.38 18.58
CA LEU A 281 -2.10 -8.44 17.45
C LEU A 281 -2.51 -7.44 16.36
N PHE A 282 -3.78 -7.47 15.95
CA PHE A 282 -4.26 -6.59 14.88
C PHE A 282 -4.29 -5.12 15.31
N SER A 283 -4.55 -4.87 16.59
CA SER A 283 -4.46 -3.51 17.17
C SER A 283 -3.03 -3.03 17.18
N ALA A 284 -2.07 -3.88 17.57
CA ALA A 284 -0.65 -3.54 17.55
C ALA A 284 -0.16 -3.24 16.13
N ILE A 285 -0.56 -4.04 15.13
CA ILE A 285 -0.25 -3.78 13.71
C ILE A 285 -0.84 -2.43 13.26
N SER A 286 -2.11 -2.16 13.59
CA SER A 286 -2.74 -0.88 13.22
C SER A 286 -2.08 0.33 13.89
N ASP A 287 -1.67 0.20 15.15
CA ASP A 287 -0.93 1.25 15.84
C ASP A 287 0.49 1.41 15.25
N ALA A 288 1.15 0.31 14.91
CA ALA A 288 2.45 0.32 14.28
C ALA A 288 2.45 1.03 12.91
N GLU A 289 1.39 0.88 12.12
CA GLU A 289 1.22 1.66 10.89
C GLU A 289 1.12 3.16 11.16
N LYS A 290 0.35 3.57 12.17
CA LYS A 290 0.24 4.99 12.53
C LYS A 290 1.58 5.55 13.02
N ILE A 291 2.35 4.74 13.75
CA ILE A 291 3.69 5.10 14.20
C ILE A 291 4.61 5.27 12.99
N ALA A 292 4.64 4.30 12.08
CA ALA A 292 5.44 4.37 10.87
C ALA A 292 5.06 5.58 10.01
N ASP A 293 3.77 5.78 9.70
CA ASP A 293 3.28 6.94 8.95
C ASP A 293 3.66 8.28 9.62
N TYR A 294 3.55 8.35 10.94
CA TYR A 294 3.98 9.52 11.72
C TYR A 294 5.49 9.75 11.57
N MET A 295 6.30 8.70 11.71
CA MET A 295 7.76 8.79 11.57
C MET A 295 8.18 9.16 10.15
N GLU A 296 7.59 8.55 9.12
CA GLU A 296 7.83 8.89 7.71
C GLU A 296 7.59 10.38 7.46
N LYS A 297 6.40 10.86 7.86
CA LYS A 297 6.01 12.27 7.72
C LYS A 297 6.95 13.20 8.49
N THR A 298 7.31 12.84 9.72
CA THR A 298 8.10 13.68 10.62
C THR A 298 9.58 13.71 10.23
N GLY A 299 10.13 12.60 9.76
CA GLY A 299 11.50 12.51 9.27
C GLY A 299 11.71 13.16 7.90
N GLY A 300 10.64 13.62 7.24
CA GLY A 300 10.72 14.39 6.00
C GLY A 300 11.14 13.56 4.79
N ILE A 301 11.04 12.23 4.88
CA ILE A 301 11.27 11.34 3.76
C ILE A 301 9.95 10.71 3.40
N ASN A 302 9.51 10.94 2.17
CA ASN A 302 8.50 10.09 1.59
C ASN A 302 9.17 8.72 1.33
N LEU A 303 8.97 7.76 2.23
CA LEU A 303 9.39 6.37 1.95
C LEU A 303 8.62 5.84 0.73
N LYS A 304 7.51 6.50 0.36
CA LYS A 304 6.88 6.34 -0.94
C LYS A 304 7.81 7.02 -1.95
N MET A 305 8.47 6.23 -2.79
CA MET A 305 8.88 6.70 -4.11
C MET A 305 7.70 7.49 -4.65
N GLU A 306 7.95 8.71 -5.13
CA GLU A 306 6.92 9.45 -5.84
C GLU A 306 6.31 8.49 -6.84
N GLU A 307 5.05 8.09 -6.59
CA GLU A 307 4.21 7.63 -7.66
C GLU A 307 4.25 8.79 -8.63
N LYS A 308 5.04 8.66 -9.72
CA LYS A 308 4.75 9.44 -10.91
C LYS A 308 3.27 9.16 -11.13
N LYS A 309 2.41 10.12 -10.80
CA LYS A 309 0.98 10.02 -11.05
C LYS A 309 0.89 9.67 -12.52
N LYS A 310 0.65 8.39 -12.83
CA LYS A 310 0.30 8.02 -14.19
C LYS A 310 -0.97 8.83 -14.48
N PRO A 311 -1.03 9.54 -15.60
CA PRO A 311 -2.20 10.35 -15.93
C PRO A 311 -3.44 9.46 -15.84
N SER A 312 -4.45 9.89 -15.08
CA SER A 312 -5.72 9.19 -14.93
C SER A 312 -6.76 9.80 -15.87
N LEU A 313 -7.46 8.98 -16.66
CA LEU A 313 -8.54 9.36 -17.58
C LEU A 313 -9.86 9.01 -16.91
N LYS A 314 -10.75 9.99 -16.77
CA LYS A 314 -12.18 9.71 -16.55
C LYS A 314 -12.81 9.52 -17.92
N VAL A 315 -13.48 8.38 -18.13
CA VAL A 315 -14.30 8.16 -19.31
C VAL A 315 -15.71 7.86 -18.83
N ASP A 316 -16.67 8.72 -19.19
CA ASP A 316 -18.09 8.48 -19.01
C ASP A 316 -18.67 7.96 -20.33
N ILE A 317 -19.17 6.72 -20.33
CA ILE A 317 -19.82 6.11 -21.50
C ILE A 317 -21.30 5.94 -21.15
N GLU A 318 -22.15 6.70 -21.83
CA GLU A 318 -23.60 6.51 -21.82
C GLU A 318 -23.96 5.46 -22.88
N LEU A 319 -24.58 4.34 -22.46
CA LEU A 319 -25.17 3.37 -23.39
C LEU A 319 -26.67 3.68 -23.59
N GLU A 320 -27.18 3.45 -24.80
CA GLU A 320 -28.62 3.53 -25.11
C GLU A 320 -29.39 2.39 -24.43
N GLU A 321 -29.57 2.46 -23.11
CA GLU A 321 -30.66 1.85 -22.33
C GLU A 321 -30.63 2.22 -20.83
N GLY A 322 -29.97 3.32 -20.46
CA GLY A 322 -30.00 3.82 -19.07
C GLY A 322 -29.07 3.08 -18.10
N GLU A 323 -28.27 2.13 -18.58
CA GLU A 323 -27.14 1.59 -17.82
C GLU A 323 -25.86 2.38 -18.17
N SER A 324 -25.27 3.02 -17.18
CA SER A 324 -23.96 3.67 -17.32
C SER A 324 -22.84 2.66 -17.09
N LEU A 325 -21.79 2.70 -17.90
CA LEU A 325 -20.57 1.89 -17.70
C LEU A 325 -19.89 2.16 -16.34
N SER A 326 -20.21 3.29 -15.70
CA SER A 326 -19.83 3.57 -14.31
C SER A 326 -20.40 2.59 -13.29
N GLU A 327 -21.48 1.89 -13.61
CA GLU A 327 -22.11 0.93 -12.70
C GLU A 327 -21.45 -0.46 -12.75
N MET A 328 -20.66 -0.73 -13.80
CA MET A 328 -19.98 -2.01 -14.03
C MET A 328 -18.53 -2.02 -13.55
N LEU A 329 -17.93 -0.84 -13.35
CA LEU A 329 -16.55 -0.66 -12.90
C LEU A 329 -16.57 -0.12 -11.47
N ASP A 330 -15.79 -0.72 -10.57
CA ASP A 330 -15.60 -0.13 -9.24
C ASP A 330 -14.70 1.13 -9.34
N ASP A 331 -14.81 2.04 -8.37
CA ASP A 331 -14.01 3.29 -8.37
C ASP A 331 -12.50 3.02 -8.34
N GLU A 332 -12.06 1.83 -7.92
CA GLU A 332 -10.66 1.38 -7.99
C GLU A 332 -10.21 1.06 -9.42
N GLU A 333 -11.08 0.49 -10.27
CA GLU A 333 -10.83 0.29 -11.71
C GLU A 333 -10.80 1.59 -12.51
N ARG A 334 -11.45 2.66 -12.02
CA ARG A 334 -11.37 4.02 -12.60
C ARG A 334 -10.02 4.70 -12.38
N LEU A 335 -9.26 4.27 -11.39
CA LEU A 335 -7.99 4.88 -10.99
C LEU A 335 -6.76 4.30 -11.72
N SER A 336 -6.87 3.14 -12.40
CA SER A 336 -5.76 2.57 -13.17
C SER A 336 -5.98 2.70 -14.68
N VAL A 337 -5.33 3.71 -15.27
CA VAL A 337 -5.30 3.96 -16.73
C VAL A 337 -4.59 2.88 -17.54
N ASP A 338 -4.13 1.81 -16.91
CA ASP A 338 -3.58 0.64 -17.61
C ASP A 338 -4.66 -0.16 -18.41
N ASN A 339 -5.92 0.30 -18.41
CA ASN A 339 -7.01 -0.26 -19.21
C ASN A 339 -7.15 0.32 -20.64
N ILE A 340 -6.17 1.03 -21.23
CA ILE A 340 -6.24 1.37 -22.68
C ILE A 340 -6.39 0.11 -23.55
N LYS A 341 -5.77 -1.01 -23.17
CA LYS A 341 -5.97 -2.34 -23.82
C LYS A 341 -7.37 -2.92 -23.59
N LYS A 342 -7.95 -2.68 -22.41
CA LYS A 342 -9.34 -3.09 -22.08
C LYS A 342 -10.36 -2.20 -22.80
N PHE A 343 -10.03 -0.93 -23.01
CA PHE A 343 -10.77 0.05 -23.80
C PHE A 343 -10.75 -0.33 -25.30
N GLN A 344 -9.58 -0.76 -25.81
CA GLN A 344 -9.47 -1.40 -27.12
C GLN A 344 -10.35 -2.65 -27.23
N SER A 345 -10.33 -3.56 -26.24
CA SER A 345 -11.16 -4.77 -26.30
C SER A 345 -12.65 -4.49 -26.16
N LEU A 346 -13.06 -3.48 -25.38
CA LEU A 346 -14.46 -3.05 -25.27
C LEU A 346 -14.95 -2.44 -26.59
N ILE A 347 -14.18 -1.53 -27.19
CA ILE A 347 -14.54 -0.89 -28.46
C ILE A 347 -14.57 -1.91 -29.62
N ILE A 348 -13.66 -2.89 -29.61
CA ILE A 348 -13.62 -3.96 -30.62
C ILE A 348 -14.79 -4.94 -30.43
N ASN A 349 -15.12 -5.34 -29.19
CA ASN A 349 -16.26 -6.22 -28.93
C ASN A 349 -17.63 -5.56 -29.22
N VAL A 350 -17.76 -4.25 -29.01
CA VAL A 350 -18.98 -3.50 -29.37
C VAL A 350 -19.16 -3.41 -30.89
N LYS A 351 -18.06 -3.41 -31.67
CA LYS A 351 -18.14 -3.46 -33.15
C LYS A 351 -18.54 -4.82 -33.70
N GLU A 352 -18.19 -5.92 -33.03
CA GLU A 352 -18.60 -7.27 -33.45
C GLU A 352 -20.08 -7.58 -33.15
N SER A 353 -20.73 -6.76 -32.30
CA SER A 353 -22.13 -6.92 -31.88
C SER A 353 -23.14 -6.00 -32.60
N GLY A 354 -22.69 -5.16 -33.54
CA GLY A 354 -23.56 -4.37 -34.41
C GLY A 354 -23.39 -2.86 -34.23
N GLU A 355 -23.43 -2.14 -35.35
CA GLU A 355 -23.03 -0.73 -35.52
C GLU A 355 -23.91 0.32 -34.81
N SER A 356 -24.83 -0.03 -33.90
CA SER A 356 -25.78 0.95 -33.34
C SER A 356 -25.45 1.51 -31.94
N LEU A 357 -24.41 1.04 -31.26
CA LEU A 357 -24.21 1.35 -29.82
C LEU A 357 -23.25 2.52 -29.49
N LEU A 358 -22.67 3.19 -30.49
CA LEU A 358 -21.59 4.18 -30.30
C LEU A 358 -21.96 5.61 -30.72
N THR A 359 -23.24 5.96 -30.69
CA THR A 359 -23.69 7.26 -31.21
C THR A 359 -23.26 8.45 -30.35
N ASN A 360 -22.89 8.28 -29.08
CA ASN A 360 -22.52 9.39 -28.18
C ASN A 360 -21.44 9.01 -27.14
N LEU A 361 -20.19 8.81 -27.58
CA LEU A 361 -19.06 8.73 -26.65
C LEU A 361 -18.60 10.16 -26.28
N LYS A 362 -18.76 10.57 -25.01
CA LYS A 362 -18.20 11.83 -24.50
C LYS A 362 -16.99 11.54 -23.61
N ILE A 363 -15.82 12.00 -24.04
CA ILE A 363 -14.58 11.88 -23.26
C ILE A 363 -14.31 13.25 -22.63
N GLU A 364 -14.50 13.38 -21.32
CA GLU A 364 -14.08 14.58 -20.58
C GLU A 364 -12.62 14.42 -20.12
N THR A 365 -11.75 15.32 -20.56
CA THR A 365 -10.32 15.31 -20.18
C THR A 365 -10.02 16.49 -19.25
N GLU A 366 -9.38 16.24 -18.10
CA GLU A 366 -8.76 17.32 -17.34
C GLU A 366 -7.46 17.75 -18.04
N LYS A 367 -7.27 19.06 -18.26
CA LYS A 367 -6.04 19.59 -18.86
C LYS A 367 -4.84 19.28 -17.96
N VAL A 368 -3.87 18.55 -18.51
CA VAL A 368 -2.58 18.31 -17.87
C VAL A 368 -1.73 19.58 -17.95
N LYS A 369 -1.38 20.17 -16.79
CA LYS A 369 -0.25 21.10 -16.71
C LYS A 369 1.02 20.30 -16.53
N ASP A 370 1.75 20.05 -17.62
CA ASP A 370 3.07 19.45 -17.53
C ASP A 370 4.14 20.54 -17.33
N ALA A 371 5.23 20.19 -16.64
CA ALA A 371 6.30 21.12 -16.23
C ALA A 371 7.27 21.53 -17.36
N SER A 372 6.82 21.47 -18.62
CA SER A 372 7.56 22.04 -19.75
C SER A 372 6.59 22.86 -20.60
N ASP A 373 6.95 24.11 -20.86
CA ASP A 373 6.12 25.19 -21.40
C ASP A 373 5.79 25.03 -22.90
N LYS A 374 5.40 23.82 -23.33
CA LYS A 374 4.86 23.51 -24.65
C LYS A 374 3.79 22.43 -24.51
N GLY A 375 2.57 22.85 -24.18
CA GLY A 375 1.41 21.97 -24.03
C GLY A 375 1.18 21.14 -25.29
N LYS A 376 1.49 19.84 -25.20
CA LYS A 376 0.99 18.84 -26.15
C LYS A 376 -0.44 18.47 -25.75
N SER A 377 -1.30 18.33 -26.74
CA SER A 377 -2.67 17.81 -26.54
C SER A 377 -2.62 16.32 -26.19
N LEU A 378 -3.62 15.82 -25.45
CA LEU A 378 -3.69 14.41 -25.04
C LEU A 378 -3.71 13.46 -26.25
N SER A 379 -4.31 13.89 -27.36
CA SER A 379 -4.31 13.16 -28.64
C SER A 379 -2.91 13.02 -29.23
N GLU A 380 -2.02 13.99 -29.05
CA GLU A 380 -0.61 13.90 -29.49
C GLU A 380 0.18 12.90 -28.67
N VAL A 381 -0.04 12.88 -27.36
CA VAL A 381 0.60 11.91 -26.45
C VAL A 381 0.17 10.49 -26.82
N VAL A 382 -1.13 10.27 -27.04
CA VAL A 382 -1.68 8.97 -27.43
C VAL A 382 -1.19 8.52 -28.82
N LEU A 383 -1.07 9.45 -29.79
CA LEU A 383 -0.54 9.15 -31.12
C LEU A 383 0.96 8.84 -31.14
N GLU A 384 1.76 9.53 -30.32
CA GLU A 384 3.19 9.24 -30.17
C GLU A 384 3.39 7.85 -29.55
N GLU A 385 2.65 7.54 -28.48
CA GLU A 385 2.74 6.26 -27.78
C GLU A 385 2.23 5.09 -28.65
N ALA A 386 1.17 5.32 -29.44
CA ALA A 386 0.64 4.37 -30.41
C ALA A 386 1.65 4.05 -31.54
N LYS A 387 2.40 5.06 -32.01
CA LYS A 387 3.46 4.93 -33.03
C LYS A 387 4.69 4.20 -32.49
N GLU A 388 5.11 4.53 -31.27
CA GLU A 388 6.23 3.85 -30.60
C GLU A 388 5.95 2.37 -30.35
N GLN A 389 4.69 2.00 -30.12
CA GLN A 389 4.26 0.63 -29.86
C GLN A 389 3.82 -0.16 -31.10
N GLY A 390 3.96 0.41 -32.31
CA GLY A 390 3.70 -0.28 -33.57
C GLY A 390 2.23 -0.67 -33.79
N THR A 391 1.28 0.10 -33.27
CA THR A 391 -0.16 -0.14 -33.51
C THR A 391 -0.55 0.16 -34.97
N GLY A 392 -1.58 -0.53 -35.48
CA GLY A 392 -1.90 -0.58 -36.91
C GLY A 392 -2.22 0.78 -37.57
N GLU A 393 -1.76 0.97 -38.81
CA GLU A 393 -1.86 2.23 -39.57
C GLU A 393 -3.27 2.82 -39.63
N ARG A 394 -4.29 1.98 -39.73
CA ARG A 394 -5.70 2.39 -39.82
C ARG A 394 -6.25 3.03 -38.54
N PHE A 395 -5.66 2.72 -37.38
CA PHE A 395 -6.01 3.35 -36.10
C PHE A 395 -5.34 4.72 -35.95
N ILE A 396 -4.10 4.82 -36.42
CA ILE A 396 -3.32 6.07 -36.44
C ILE A 396 -3.98 7.10 -37.37
N GLU A 397 -4.46 6.67 -38.55
CA GLU A 397 -5.22 7.53 -39.47
C GLU A 397 -6.51 8.06 -38.83
N LYS A 398 -7.29 7.19 -38.19
CA LYS A 398 -8.60 7.58 -37.63
C LYS A 398 -8.50 8.56 -36.46
N LEU A 399 -7.50 8.38 -35.59
CA LEU A 399 -7.20 9.34 -34.52
C LEU A 399 -6.71 10.70 -35.07
N SER A 400 -6.02 10.68 -36.22
CA SER A 400 -5.59 11.92 -36.88
C SER A 400 -6.77 12.68 -37.48
N GLU A 401 -7.77 11.97 -38.03
CA GLU A 401 -9.01 12.56 -38.55
C GLU A 401 -9.88 13.16 -37.44
N GLU A 402 -9.99 12.48 -36.29
CA GLU A 402 -10.72 13.00 -35.11
C GLU A 402 -10.04 14.27 -34.55
N LYS A 403 -8.71 14.32 -34.56
CA LYS A 403 -7.95 15.53 -34.20
C LYS A 403 -8.19 16.69 -35.17
N GLU A 404 -8.31 16.41 -36.47
CA GLU A 404 -8.71 17.44 -37.45
C GLU A 404 -10.13 17.96 -37.20
N GLN A 405 -11.06 17.08 -36.82
CA GLN A 405 -12.42 17.50 -36.44
C GLN A 405 -12.43 18.33 -35.16
N GLU A 406 -11.65 17.95 -34.15
CA GLU A 406 -11.54 18.70 -32.89
C GLU A 406 -10.98 20.11 -33.13
N ILE A 407 -9.94 20.24 -33.96
CA ILE A 407 -9.38 21.53 -34.39
C ILE A 407 -10.41 22.35 -35.18
N LEU A 408 -11.15 21.75 -36.10
CA LEU A 408 -12.23 22.43 -36.84
C LEU A 408 -13.34 22.92 -35.91
N THR A 409 -13.68 22.16 -34.88
CA THR A 409 -14.73 22.50 -33.91
C THR A 409 -14.28 23.62 -32.96
N GLU A 410 -13.01 23.65 -32.57
CA GLU A 410 -12.42 24.77 -31.82
C GLU A 410 -12.30 26.04 -32.68
N THR A 411 -11.99 25.89 -33.98
CA THR A 411 -11.86 27.03 -34.91
C THR A 411 -13.22 27.64 -35.30
N MET A 412 -14.30 26.86 -35.25
CA MET A 412 -15.66 27.34 -35.53
C MET A 412 -16.35 28.02 -34.32
N ASN A 413 -15.73 28.00 -33.14
CA ASN A 413 -16.25 28.63 -31.92
C ASN A 413 -15.54 29.97 -31.57
N PHE A 414 -14.94 30.65 -32.55
CA PHE A 414 -14.40 32.01 -32.43
C PHE A 414 -15.07 33.02 -33.34
#